data_AF-A0A5C5XYI1-F1
#
_entry.id   AF-A0A5C5XYI1-F1
#
_cell.length_a   1.000
_cell.length_b   1.000
_cell.length_c   1.000
_cell.angle_alpha   90.00
_cell.angle_beta   90.00
_cell.angle_gamma   90.00
#
_symmetry.space_group_name_H-M   'P 1'
#
loop_
_entity.id
_entity.type
_entity.pdbx_description
1 polymer ?
#
loop_
_entity_poly.entity_id
_entity_poly.type
_entity_poly.pdbx_seq_one_letter_code
_entity_poly.pdbx_strand_id
1 'polypeptide(L)'
;MVDRTHKELTEDDIAEIARTYHAWRGESKDGEYEDQPGFCKSSTLEDIKANDYVLTPGRYVGAAPLEDDGIPFETKMADLTATLYGQMDEAENLDRAIRKNLEVLGYGE
;
A
#
# COMPACT_ATOMS: atom_id res chain seq x y z
N MET A 1 -3.97 3.21 15.05
CA MET A 1 -4.26 1.90 14.43
C MET A 1 -4.15 0.85 15.53
N VAL A 2 -5.19 0.05 15.73
CA VAL A 2 -5.26 -0.91 16.86
C VAL A 2 -4.47 -2.17 16.53
N ASP A 3 -4.63 -2.70 15.31
CA ASP A 3 -3.74 -3.70 14.72
C ASP A 3 -3.74 -3.60 13.18
N ARG A 4 -2.92 -4.42 12.51
CA ARG A 4 -2.77 -4.38 11.04
C ARG A 4 -4.09 -4.61 10.27
N THR A 5 -5.03 -5.33 10.87
CA THR A 5 -6.35 -5.67 10.30
C THR A 5 -7.49 -4.82 10.87
N HIS A 6 -7.31 -4.18 12.02
CA HIS A 6 -8.31 -3.35 12.67
C HIS A 6 -7.84 -1.90 12.82
N LYS A 7 -8.54 -1.00 12.10
CA LYS A 7 -8.48 0.43 12.35
C LYS A 7 -9.68 0.82 13.22
N GLU A 8 -9.40 1.39 14.39
CA GLU A 8 -10.39 2.14 15.15
C GLU A 8 -10.46 3.55 14.58
N LEU A 9 -11.69 3.99 14.26
CA LEU A 9 -11.91 5.33 13.74
C LEU A 9 -11.94 6.30 14.92
N THR A 10 -11.06 7.29 14.87
CA THR A 10 -11.07 8.40 15.80
C THR A 10 -12.28 9.30 15.56
N GLU A 11 -12.57 10.21 16.50
CA GLU A 11 -13.61 11.23 16.30
C GLU A 11 -13.33 12.07 15.04
N ASP A 12 -12.07 12.36 14.76
CA ASP A 12 -11.64 13.09 13.55
C ASP A 12 -11.91 12.29 12.28
N ASP A 13 -11.58 10.99 12.25
CA ASP A 13 -11.88 10.11 11.11
C ASP A 13 -13.40 10.09 10.84
N ILE A 14 -14.21 9.94 11.89
CA ILE A 14 -15.68 9.90 11.77
C ILE A 14 -16.21 11.23 11.26
N ALA A 15 -15.72 12.34 11.80
CA ALA A 15 -16.12 13.67 11.38
C ALA A 15 -15.74 13.95 9.93
N GLU A 16 -14.58 13.50 9.47
CA GLU A 16 -14.14 13.62 8.08
C GLU A 16 -15.02 12.81 7.12
N ILE A 17 -15.32 11.55 7.44
CA ILE A 17 -16.23 10.71 6.65
C ILE A 17 -17.62 11.34 6.58
N ALA A 18 -18.16 11.81 7.70
CA ALA A 18 -19.47 12.45 7.76
C ALA A 18 -19.53 13.72 6.91
N ARG A 19 -18.56 14.63 7.07
CA ARG A 19 -18.46 15.86 6.26
C ARG A 19 -18.40 15.53 4.77
N THR A 20 -17.57 14.57 4.38
CA THR A 20 -17.41 14.15 2.97
C THR A 20 -18.73 13.65 2.39
N TYR A 21 -19.46 12.82 3.15
CA TYR A 21 -20.79 12.36 2.73
C TYR A 21 -21.80 13.50 2.60
N HIS A 22 -21.84 14.43 3.57
CA HIS A 22 -22.75 15.57 3.52
C HIS A 22 -22.44 16.53 2.36
N ALA A 23 -21.15 16.78 2.10
CA ALA A 23 -20.69 17.52 0.92
C ALA A 23 -21.14 16.83 -0.38
N TRP A 24 -21.01 15.49 -0.48
CA TRP A 24 -21.50 14.73 -1.63
C TRP A 24 -23.02 14.85 -1.84
N ARG A 25 -23.80 14.96 -0.77
CA ARG A 25 -25.25 15.24 -0.86
C ARG A 25 -25.57 16.69 -1.27
N GLY A 26 -24.59 17.58 -1.28
CA GLY A 26 -24.77 19.01 -1.57
C GLY A 26 -25.19 19.85 -0.36
N GLU A 27 -24.87 19.44 0.88
CA GLU A 27 -25.11 20.27 2.06
C GLU A 27 -24.12 21.43 2.13
N SER A 28 -24.61 22.67 1.99
CA SER A 28 -23.76 23.87 1.89
C SER A 28 -22.83 24.12 3.08
N LYS A 29 -23.13 23.54 4.25
CA LYS A 29 -22.32 23.69 5.47
C LYS A 29 -21.04 22.83 5.46
N ASP A 30 -20.99 21.80 4.62
CA ASP A 30 -19.90 20.81 4.59
C ASP A 30 -18.97 20.97 3.37
N GLY A 31 -19.17 22.03 2.58
CA GLY A 31 -18.34 22.36 1.44
C GLY A 31 -18.78 21.71 0.13
N GLU A 32 -17.93 21.83 -0.88
CA GLU A 32 -18.13 21.19 -2.19
C GLU A 32 -17.47 19.81 -2.20
N TYR A 33 -18.13 18.86 -2.86
CA TYR A 33 -17.62 17.51 -3.00
C TYR A 33 -16.59 17.38 -4.11
N GLU A 34 -15.54 16.60 -3.87
CA GLU A 34 -14.55 16.20 -4.86
C GLU A 34 -14.20 14.72 -4.67
N ASP A 35 -13.99 14.02 -5.78
CA ASP A 35 -13.48 12.64 -5.77
C ASP A 35 -12.02 12.63 -5.30
N GLN A 36 -11.69 11.77 -4.34
CA GLN A 36 -10.35 11.66 -3.75
C GLN A 36 -9.83 10.22 -3.88
N PRO A 37 -8.73 10.00 -4.63
CA PRO A 37 -8.14 8.68 -4.80
C PRO A 37 -7.79 8.01 -3.47
N GLY A 38 -8.20 6.76 -3.30
CA GLY A 38 -8.02 6.01 -2.05
C GLY A 38 -8.99 6.38 -0.91
N PHE A 39 -9.89 7.36 -1.09
CA PHE A 39 -10.83 7.80 -0.04
C PHE A 39 -12.30 7.78 -0.48
N CYS A 40 -12.70 8.57 -1.48
CA CYS A 40 -14.11 8.66 -1.91
C CYS A 40 -14.24 8.89 -3.42
N LYS A 41 -15.34 8.41 -4.00
CA LYS A 41 -15.66 8.67 -5.42
C LYS A 41 -17.16 8.57 -5.69
N SER A 42 -17.69 9.50 -6.48
CA SER A 42 -19.01 9.40 -7.09
C SER A 42 -18.91 8.67 -8.43
N SER A 43 -19.61 7.54 -8.57
CA SER A 43 -19.59 6.73 -9.79
C SER A 43 -20.96 6.70 -10.47
N THR A 44 -20.96 6.69 -11.80
CA THR A 44 -22.20 6.62 -12.59
C THR A 44 -22.77 5.20 -12.65
N LEU A 45 -24.02 5.05 -13.08
CA LEU A 45 -24.62 3.72 -13.26
C LEU A 45 -23.92 2.96 -14.40
N GLU A 46 -23.45 3.68 -15.41
CA GLU A 46 -22.64 3.15 -16.51
C GLU A 46 -21.32 2.57 -15.99
N ASP A 47 -20.63 3.25 -15.08
CA ASP A 47 -19.40 2.75 -14.44
C ASP A 47 -19.66 1.47 -13.64
N ILE A 48 -20.77 1.44 -12.88
CA ILE A 48 -21.17 0.28 -12.09
C ILE A 48 -21.47 -0.91 -13.00
N LYS A 49 -22.19 -0.67 -14.12
CA LYS A 49 -22.49 -1.69 -15.11
C LYS A 49 -21.23 -2.22 -15.80
N ALA A 50 -20.27 -1.35 -16.12
CA ALA A 50 -18.98 -1.75 -16.69
C ALA A 50 -18.15 -2.62 -15.74
N ASN A 51 -18.40 -2.52 -14.44
CA ASN A 51 -17.78 -3.33 -13.39
C ASN A 51 -18.61 -4.56 -12.98
N ASP A 52 -19.55 -5.00 -13.81
CA ASP A 52 -20.46 -6.13 -13.56
C ASP A 52 -21.26 -5.99 -12.26
N TYR A 53 -21.60 -4.75 -11.88
CA TYR A 53 -22.31 -4.41 -10.64
C TYR A 53 -21.59 -4.81 -9.35
N VAL A 54 -20.29 -5.11 -9.40
CA VAL A 54 -19.48 -5.35 -8.20
C VAL A 54 -19.23 -4.02 -7.52
N LEU A 55 -19.67 -3.86 -6.28
CA LEU A 55 -19.61 -2.60 -5.53
C LEU A 55 -18.40 -2.48 -4.58
N THR A 56 -17.39 -3.33 -4.75
CA THR A 56 -16.17 -3.25 -3.93
C THR A 56 -15.47 -1.91 -4.17
N PRO A 57 -15.28 -1.05 -3.15
CA PRO A 57 -14.81 0.32 -3.33
C PRO A 57 -13.49 0.45 -4.10
N GLY A 58 -12.57 -0.50 -3.91
CA GLY A 58 -11.27 -0.52 -4.61
C GLY A 58 -11.35 -0.56 -6.14
N ARG A 59 -12.49 -0.97 -6.73
CA ARG A 59 -12.69 -0.90 -8.18
C ARG A 59 -12.97 0.51 -8.70
N TYR A 60 -13.42 1.42 -7.84
CA TYR A 60 -13.88 2.75 -8.23
C TYR A 60 -12.92 3.83 -7.75
N VAL A 61 -12.52 3.76 -6.48
CA VAL A 61 -11.86 4.84 -5.74
C VAL A 61 -10.36 4.96 -6.08
N GLY A 62 -9.76 3.97 -6.74
CA GLY A 62 -8.33 3.97 -7.04
C GLY A 62 -7.45 3.89 -5.80
N ALA A 63 -6.14 4.07 -5.96
CA ALA A 63 -5.18 4.14 -4.87
C ALA A 63 -4.84 5.60 -4.55
N ALA A 64 -4.64 5.91 -3.27
CA ALA A 64 -4.04 7.17 -2.88
C ALA A 64 -2.70 7.33 -3.61
N PRO A 65 -2.33 8.54 -4.05
CA PRO A 65 -1.01 8.79 -4.61
C PRO A 65 0.03 8.28 -3.61
N LEU A 66 0.94 7.43 -4.09
CA LEU A 66 2.12 7.11 -3.29
C LEU A 66 2.92 8.41 -3.16
N GLU A 67 3.38 8.68 -1.94
CA GLU A 67 4.33 9.77 -1.71
C GLU A 67 5.56 9.47 -2.59
N ASP A 68 5.80 10.31 -3.60
CA ASP A 68 6.97 10.21 -4.45
C ASP A 68 8.17 10.60 -3.60
N ASP A 69 9.10 9.65 -3.42
CA ASP A 69 10.36 9.92 -2.71
C ASP A 69 11.29 10.84 -3.51
N GLY A 70 10.88 11.23 -4.72
CA GLY A 70 11.62 12.10 -5.62
C GLY A 70 12.77 11.39 -6.32
N ILE A 71 12.89 10.06 -6.15
CA ILE A 71 13.98 9.27 -6.71
C ILE A 71 13.52 8.68 -8.04
N PRO A 72 14.22 8.96 -9.16
CA PRO A 72 13.91 8.33 -10.44
C PRO A 72 13.94 6.80 -10.34
N PHE A 73 12.97 6.14 -10.97
CA PHE A 73 12.84 4.68 -10.94
C PHE A 73 14.15 3.95 -11.23
N GLU A 74 14.86 4.37 -12.28
CA GLU A 74 16.14 3.77 -12.69
C GLU A 74 17.21 3.87 -11.59
N THR A 75 17.27 4.99 -10.88
CA THR A 75 18.21 5.20 -9.77
C THR A 75 17.85 4.29 -8.60
N LYS A 76 16.58 4.25 -8.21
CA LYS A 76 16.09 3.40 -7.12
C LYS A 76 16.32 1.92 -7.41
N MET A 77 16.06 1.49 -8.65
CA MET A 77 16.28 0.10 -9.07
C MET A 77 17.76 -0.28 -9.08
N ALA A 78 18.65 0.62 -9.52
CA ALA A 78 20.09 0.38 -9.48
C ALA A 78 20.58 0.16 -8.05
N ASP A 79 20.18 1.03 -7.12
CA ASP A 79 20.60 0.97 -5.72
C ASP A 79 20.05 -0.29 -5.00
N LEU A 80 18.77 -0.60 -5.21
CA LEU A 80 18.14 -1.79 -4.64
C LEU A 80 18.78 -3.08 -5.17
N THR A 81 19.09 -3.13 -6.47
CA THR A 81 19.69 -4.30 -7.10
C THR A 81 21.14 -4.50 -6.63
N ALA A 82 21.91 -3.41 -6.49
CA ALA A 82 23.25 -3.47 -5.93
C ALA A 82 23.23 -3.99 -4.48
N THR A 83 22.28 -3.52 -3.68
CA THR A 83 22.07 -4.00 -2.30
C THR A 83 21.72 -5.48 -2.28
N LEU A 84 20.80 -5.92 -3.15
CA LEU A 84 20.38 -7.32 -3.25
C LEU A 84 21.56 -8.23 -3.61
N TYR A 85 22.38 -7.86 -4.60
CA TYR A 85 23.54 -8.67 -4.97
C TYR A 85 24.57 -8.75 -3.83
N GLY A 86 24.82 -7.65 -3.12
CA GLY A 86 25.69 -7.69 -1.94
C GLY A 86 25.18 -8.64 -0.85
N GLN A 87 23.86 -8.65 -0.61
CA GLN A 87 23.24 -9.59 0.34
C GLN A 87 23.33 -11.04 -0.13
N MET A 88 23.22 -11.31 -1.44
CA MET A 88 23.39 -12.65 -2.00
C MET A 88 24.82 -13.16 -1.81
N ASP A 89 25.82 -12.32 -2.07
CA ASP A 89 27.23 -12.66 -1.83
C ASP A 89 27.51 -12.94 -0.34
N GLU A 90 26.93 -12.14 0.56
CA GLU A 90 27.04 -12.36 2.00
C GLU A 90 26.38 -13.68 2.43
N ALA A 91 25.19 -14.00 1.88
CA ALA A 91 24.52 -15.26 2.14
C ALA A 91 25.36 -16.47 1.72
N GLU A 92 25.99 -16.44 0.54
CA GLU A 92 26.89 -17.50 0.09
C GLU A 92 28.10 -17.67 1.02
N ASN A 93 28.66 -16.58 1.52
CA ASN A 93 29.76 -16.61 2.49
C ASN A 93 29.34 -17.28 3.80
N LEU A 94 28.17 -16.90 4.31
CA LEU A 94 27.61 -17.46 5.53
C LEU A 94 27.28 -18.94 5.36
N ASP A 95 26.69 -19.33 4.23
CA ASP A 95 26.38 -20.73 3.92
C ASP A 95 27.65 -21.59 3.89
N ARG A 96 28.73 -21.10 3.28
CA ARG A 96 30.03 -21.79 3.31
C ARG A 96 30.57 -21.94 4.73
N ALA A 97 30.48 -20.89 5.54
CA ALA A 97 30.93 -20.94 6.93
C ALA A 97 30.11 -21.93 7.76
N ILE A 98 28.79 -21.96 7.57
CA ILE A 98 27.87 -22.90 8.23
C ILE A 98 28.22 -24.33 7.86
N ARG A 99 28.39 -24.64 6.56
CA ARG A 99 28.76 -25.99 6.09
C ARG A 99 30.08 -26.46 6.69
N LYS A 100 31.11 -25.61 6.67
CA LYS A 100 32.41 -25.91 7.29
C LYS A 100 32.28 -26.20 8.78
N ASN A 101 31.44 -25.45 9.50
CA ASN A 101 31.21 -25.70 10.92
C ASN A 101 30.46 -27.02 11.16
N LEU A 102 29.50 -27.38 10.28
CA LEU A 102 28.80 -28.67 10.34
C LEU A 102 29.73 -29.85 10.09
N GLU A 103 30.67 -29.74 9.14
CA GLU A 103 31.72 -30.74 8.91
C GLU A 103 32.55 -31.00 10.17
N VAL A 104 32.99 -29.94 10.86
CA VAL A 104 33.76 -30.05 12.13
C VAL A 104 32.95 -30.73 13.23
N LEU A 105 31.63 -30.55 13.25
CA LEU A 105 30.73 -31.18 14.21
C LEU A 105 30.32 -32.61 13.83
N GLY A 106 30.74 -33.12 12.66
CA GLY A 106 30.43 -34.47 12.19
C GLY A 106 29.07 -34.61 11.51
N TYR A 107 28.44 -33.50 11.10
CA TYR A 107 27.14 -33.46 10.42
C TYR A 107 27.21 -32.81 9.03
N GLY A 108 28.40 -32.58 8.48
CA GLY A 108 28.57 -32.04 7.13
C GLY A 108 28.26 -33.09 6.06
N GLU A 109 27.63 -32.65 4.96
CA GLU A 109 27.54 -33.40 3.69
C GLU A 109 28.75 -33.11 2.79
#